data_AF-A0A497NRB9-F1
#
_entry.id   AF-A0A497NRB9-F1
#
_cell.length_a   1.000
_cell.length_b   1.000
_cell.length_c   1.000
_cell.angle_alpha   90.00
_cell.angle_beta   90.00
_cell.angle_gamma   90.00
#
_symmetry.space_group_name_H-M   'P 1'
#
loop_
_entity.id
_entity.type
_entity.pdbx_description
1 polymer ?
#
loop_
_entity_poly.entity_id
_entity_poly.type
_entity_poly.pdbx_seq_one_letter_code
_entity_poly.pdbx_strand_id
1 'polypeptide(L)'
;MKKEIEKLVLEKGFYNKPEDVPKKLLFAFIELGEASDAWKKGKDEEVIAEELVDVIFYVLDASRLACPSVNMDEMFVRKLEKNKKRPYQYGEGHRLKM
;
A
#
# COMPACT_ATOMS: atom_id res chain seq x y z
N MET A 1 -6.38 -10.17 8.33
CA MET A 1 -5.31 -9.38 7.69
C MET A 1 -4.21 -8.88 8.64
N LYS A 2 -4.36 -7.76 9.37
CA LYS A 2 -3.25 -7.21 10.22
C LYS A 2 -2.62 -8.26 11.16
N LYS A 3 -3.44 -9.06 11.86
CA LYS A 3 -2.94 -10.11 12.78
C LYS A 3 -2.21 -11.26 12.06
N GLU A 4 -2.61 -11.60 10.84
CA GLU A 4 -1.94 -12.65 10.05
C GLU A 4 -0.59 -12.17 9.55
N ILE A 5 -0.52 -10.90 9.09
CA ILE A 5 0.72 -10.23 8.70
C ILE A 5 1.69 -10.17 9.89
N GLU A 6 1.21 -9.79 11.08
CA GLU A 6 2.02 -9.79 12.30
C GLU A 6 2.62 -11.15 12.61
N LYS A 7 1.79 -12.20 12.56
CA LYS A 7 2.23 -13.56 12.82
C LYS A 7 3.34 -13.95 11.84
N LEU A 8 3.14 -13.69 10.55
CA LEU A 8 4.15 -13.99 9.52
C LEU A 8 5.45 -13.21 9.73
N VAL A 9 5.36 -11.90 10.01
CA VAL A 9 6.54 -11.04 10.28
C VAL A 9 7.36 -11.57 11.45
N LEU A 10 6.69 -11.96 12.53
CA LEU A 10 7.33 -12.53 13.72
C LEU A 10 7.94 -13.92 13.43
N GLU A 11 7.21 -14.80 12.75
CA GLU A 11 7.68 -16.15 12.39
C GLU A 11 8.90 -16.12 11.47
N LYS A 12 9.00 -15.11 10.59
CA LYS A 12 10.12 -14.92 9.67
C LYS A 12 11.27 -14.08 10.27
N GLY A 13 11.14 -13.60 11.50
CA GLY A 13 12.18 -12.84 12.20
C GLY A 13 12.40 -11.44 11.65
N PHE A 14 11.40 -10.83 11.03
CA PHE A 14 11.48 -9.48 10.50
C PHE A 14 11.32 -8.41 11.59
N TYR A 15 11.79 -7.21 11.27
CA TYR A 15 11.63 -5.99 12.06
C TYR A 15 10.16 -5.76 12.48
N ASN A 16 9.89 -5.46 13.75
CA ASN A 16 8.52 -5.38 14.28
C ASN A 16 8.34 -4.33 15.40
N LYS A 17 9.11 -3.23 15.39
CA LYS A 17 8.98 -2.16 16.38
C LYS A 17 8.53 -0.85 15.75
N PRO A 18 7.91 0.09 16.50
CA PRO A 18 7.46 1.37 15.94
C PRO A 18 8.54 2.15 15.18
N GLU A 19 9.79 2.10 15.61
CA GLU A 19 10.94 2.71 14.92
C GLU A 19 11.23 2.11 13.52
N ASP A 20 10.67 0.94 13.20
CA ASP A 20 10.83 0.29 11.90
C ASP A 20 9.82 0.77 10.85
N VAL A 21 8.82 1.59 11.22
CA VAL A 21 7.81 2.11 10.28
C VAL A 21 8.44 2.77 9.03
N PRO A 22 9.43 3.67 9.14
CA PRO A 22 10.05 4.27 7.96
C PRO A 22 10.68 3.23 7.02
N LYS A 23 11.28 2.18 7.59
CA LYS A 23 11.88 1.07 6.84
C LYS A 23 10.82 0.30 6.05
N LYS A 24 9.67 0.00 6.67
CA LYS A 24 8.57 -0.70 6.01
C LYS A 24 7.93 0.12 4.89
N LEU A 25 7.81 1.43 5.07
CA LEU A 25 7.37 2.34 4.00
C LEU A 25 8.36 2.39 2.84
N LEU A 26 9.67 2.33 3.12
CA LEU A 26 10.69 2.24 2.08
C LEU A 26 10.62 0.92 1.31
N PHE A 27 10.33 -0.20 1.98
CA PHE A 27 10.09 -1.48 1.30
C PHE A 27 8.87 -1.40 0.37
N ALA A 28 7.74 -0.83 0.82
CA ALA A 28 6.60 -0.60 -0.07
C ALA A 28 6.96 0.25 -1.31
N PHE A 29 7.89 1.20 -1.18
CA PHE A 29 8.37 1.98 -2.32
C PHE A 29 9.25 1.17 -3.27
N ILE A 30 10.06 0.24 -2.75
CA ILE A 30 10.86 -0.68 -3.55
C ILE A 30 9.93 -1.59 -4.38
N GLU A 31 8.92 -2.21 -3.76
CA GLU A 31 7.96 -3.08 -4.47
C GLU A 31 7.18 -2.33 -5.55
N LEU A 32 6.90 -1.04 -5.34
CA LEU A 32 6.28 -0.21 -6.37
C LEU A 32 7.22 0.00 -7.57
N GLY A 33 8.52 0.05 -7.32
CA GLY A 33 9.56 0.03 -8.34
C GLY A 33 9.60 -1.32 -9.09
N GLU A 34 9.45 -2.43 -8.39
CA GLU A 34 9.40 -3.78 -8.99
C GLU A 34 8.18 -3.94 -9.89
N ALA A 35 6.99 -3.50 -9.45
CA ALA A 35 5.79 -3.45 -10.29
C ALA A 35 6.00 -2.62 -11.56
N SER A 36 6.68 -1.47 -11.44
CA SER A 36 7.00 -0.61 -12.59
C SER A 36 7.98 -1.28 -13.56
N ASP A 37 8.98 -1.98 -13.05
CA ASP A 37 9.96 -2.70 -13.85
C ASP A 37 9.37 -3.94 -14.52
N ALA A 38 8.50 -4.69 -13.83
CA ALA A 38 7.74 -5.82 -14.38
C ALA A 38 6.88 -5.38 -15.58
N TRP A 39 6.14 -4.27 -15.43
CA TRP A 39 5.37 -3.69 -16.54
C TRP A 39 6.28 -3.28 -17.71
N LYS A 40 7.38 -2.56 -17.43
CA LYS A 40 8.35 -2.12 -18.45
C LYS A 40 8.95 -3.30 -19.23
N LYS A 41 9.16 -4.45 -18.58
CA LYS A 41 9.69 -5.67 -19.16
C LYS A 41 8.64 -6.51 -19.90
N GLY A 42 7.37 -6.10 -19.92
CA GLY A 42 6.29 -6.82 -20.57
C GLY A 42 5.97 -8.16 -19.89
N LYS A 43 6.06 -8.21 -18.55
CA LYS A 43 5.63 -9.38 -17.77
C LYS A 43 4.10 -9.52 -17.81
N ASP A 44 3.64 -10.74 -17.53
CA ASP A 44 2.20 -11.06 -17.47
C ASP A 44 1.51 -10.31 -16.33
N GLU A 45 0.20 -10.12 -16.46
CA GLU A 45 -0.63 -9.39 -15.50
C GLU A 45 -0.55 -9.97 -14.08
N GLU A 46 -0.40 -11.28 -13.95
CA GLU A 46 -0.27 -11.97 -12.66
C GLU A 46 1.00 -11.54 -11.91
N VAL A 47 2.13 -11.41 -12.61
CA VAL A 47 3.40 -10.96 -12.02
C VAL A 47 3.27 -9.50 -11.58
N ILE A 48 2.71 -8.63 -12.43
CA ILE A 48 2.50 -7.22 -12.08
C ILE A 48 1.56 -7.10 -10.87
N ALA A 49 0.51 -7.93 -10.82
CA ALA A 49 -0.43 -7.95 -9.72
C ALA A 49 0.23 -8.40 -8.40
N GLU A 50 1.12 -9.39 -8.43
CA GLU A 50 1.89 -9.84 -7.27
C GLU A 50 2.73 -8.69 -6.67
N GLU A 51 3.51 -7.99 -7.50
CA GLU A 51 4.30 -6.83 -7.06
C GLU A 51 3.44 -5.70 -6.46
N LEU A 52 2.27 -5.44 -7.06
CA LEU A 52 1.31 -4.46 -6.50
C LEU A 52 0.74 -4.92 -5.16
N VAL A 53 0.54 -6.22 -4.97
CA VAL A 53 0.09 -6.79 -3.70
C VAL A 53 1.20 -6.70 -2.65
N ASP A 54 2.46 -6.83 -3.03
CA ASP A 54 3.60 -6.66 -2.12
C ASP A 54 3.69 -5.23 -1.58
N VAL A 55 3.41 -4.22 -2.42
CA VAL A 55 3.22 -2.83 -1.94
C VAL A 55 2.15 -2.76 -0.86
N ILE A 56 0.99 -3.39 -1.09
CA ILE A 56 -0.12 -3.41 -0.13
C ILE A 56 0.30 -4.13 1.15
N PHE A 57 1.05 -5.23 1.05
CA PHE A 57 1.53 -6.00 2.19
C PHE A 57 2.41 -5.15 3.11
N TYR A 58 3.41 -4.44 2.56
CA TYR A 58 4.27 -3.56 3.36
C TYR A 58 3.53 -2.33 3.89
N VAL A 59 2.57 -1.78 3.16
CA VAL A 59 1.70 -0.70 3.67
C VAL A 59 0.86 -1.19 4.86
N LEU A 60 0.30 -2.40 4.78
CA LEU A 60 -0.48 -2.98 5.86
C LEU A 60 0.39 -3.31 7.07
N ASP A 61 1.59 -3.85 6.87
CA ASP A 61 2.53 -4.12 7.95
C ASP A 61 3.01 -2.82 8.63
N ALA A 62 3.34 -1.78 7.85
CA ALA A 62 3.64 -0.46 8.38
C ALA A 62 2.46 0.12 9.17
N SER A 63 1.23 -0.01 8.64
CA SER A 63 0.02 0.50 9.29
C SER A 63 -0.29 -0.18 10.63
N ARG A 64 0.16 -1.43 10.80
CA ARG A 64 -0.05 -2.16 12.03
C ARG A 64 0.76 -1.57 13.19
N LEU A 65 1.94 -1.02 12.89
CA LEU A 65 2.80 -0.33 13.84
C LEU A 65 2.45 1.17 13.97
N ALA A 66 2.17 1.85 12.86
CA ALA A 66 1.91 3.29 12.84
C ALA A 66 0.50 3.66 13.30
N CYS A 67 -0.50 2.82 13.03
CA CYS A 67 -1.90 3.05 13.38
C CYS A 67 -2.58 1.76 13.87
N PRO A 68 -2.15 1.20 15.03
CA PRO A 68 -2.57 -0.11 15.52
C PRO A 68 -4.07 -0.21 15.80
N SER A 69 -4.71 0.88 16.21
CA SER A 69 -6.14 0.93 16.52
C SER A 69 -7.05 1.13 15.31
N VAL A 70 -6.47 1.41 14.12
CA VAL A 70 -7.26 1.69 12.91
C VAL A 70 -7.57 0.39 12.17
N ASN A 71 -8.86 0.11 11.99
CA ASN A 71 -9.32 -0.90 11.05
C ASN A 71 -9.13 -0.39 9.61
N MET A 72 -8.22 -1.02 8.87
CA MET A 72 -7.85 -0.59 7.52
C MET A 72 -8.92 -0.93 6.48
N ASP A 73 -9.70 -1.99 6.68
CA ASP A 73 -10.78 -2.36 5.76
C ASP A 73 -11.89 -1.31 5.82
N GLU A 74 -12.31 -0.93 7.03
CA GLU A 74 -13.24 0.18 7.23
C GLU A 74 -12.68 1.52 6.73
N MET A 75 -11.39 1.77 6.95
CA MET A 75 -10.73 2.98 6.44
C MET A 75 -10.78 3.04 4.92
N PHE A 76 -10.52 1.93 4.24
CA PHE A 76 -10.60 1.83 2.79
C PHE A 76 -12.02 2.12 2.30
N VAL A 77 -13.04 1.48 2.89
CA VAL A 77 -14.45 1.73 2.55
C VAL A 77 -14.82 3.20 2.75
N ARG A 78 -14.49 3.80 3.90
CA ARG A 78 -14.74 5.23 4.16
C ARG A 78 -14.03 6.13 3.15
N LYS A 79 -12.80 5.80 2.78
CA LYS A 79 -12.01 6.56 1.81
C LYS A 79 -12.57 6.43 0.39
N LEU A 80 -13.03 5.25 0.00
CA LEU A 80 -13.71 5.01 -1.27
C LEU A 80 -15.00 5.83 -1.37
N GLU A 81 -15.83 5.82 -0.34
CA GLU A 81 -17.07 6.63 -0.30
C GLU A 81 -16.77 8.13 -0.34
N LYS A 82 -15.72 8.58 0.37
CA LYS A 82 -15.25 9.96 0.26
C LYS A 82 -14.81 10.31 -1.17
N ASN A 83 -14.17 9.38 -1.88
CA ASN A 83 -13.71 9.59 -3.25
C ASN A 83 -14.87 9.59 -4.27
N LYS A 84 -15.88 8.72 -4.11
CA LYS A 84 -17.08 8.70 -4.97
C LYS A 84 -17.86 10.02 -4.93
N LYS A 85 -17.84 10.72 -3.79
CA LYS A 85 -18.48 12.02 -3.60
C LYS A 85 -17.67 13.19 -4.16
N ARG A 86 -16.44 12.97 -4.64
CA ARG A 86 -15.62 14.03 -5.23
C ARG A 86 -16.18 14.43 -6.59
N PRO A 87 -16.15 15.73 -6.94
CA PRO A 87 -16.42 16.17 -8.30
C PRO A 87 -15.54 15.46 -9.33
N TYR A 88 -16.01 15.39 -10.57
CA TYR A 88 -15.21 14.93 -11.71
C TYR A 88 -13.87 15.70 -11.75
N GLN A 89 -12.76 14.98 -11.94
CA GLN A 89 -11.41 15.57 -11.99
C GLN A 89 -11.04 16.42 -10.75
N TYR A 90 -11.58 16.07 -9.57
CA TYR A 90 -11.18 16.71 -8.31
C TYR A 90 -9.66 16.66 -8.10
N GLY A 91 -9.04 17.83 -7.91
CA GLY A 91 -7.59 17.99 -7.78
C GLY A 91 -6.85 18.25 -9.09
N GLU A 92 -7.54 18.15 -10.24
CA GLU A 92 -6.97 18.37 -11.58
C GLU A 92 -7.37 19.73 -12.20
N GLY A 93 -7.84 20.68 -11.38
CA GLY A 93 -8.33 22.00 -11.84
C GLY A 93 -7.29 22.84 -12.62
N HIS A 94 -6.01 22.47 -12.56
CA HIS A 94 -4.94 23.09 -13.34
C HIS A 94 -4.86 22.58 -14.80
N ARG A 95 -5.50 21.46 -15.15
CA ARG A 95 -5.45 20.87 -16.50
C ARG A 95 -6.47 21.43 -17.49
N LEU A 96 -7.49 22.17 -17.02
CA LEU A 96 -8.51 22.79 -17.87
C LEU A 96 -8.12 24.21 -18.36
N LYS A 97 -6.93 24.70 -18.00
CA LYS A 97 -6.35 25.96 -18.50
C LYS A 97 -5.24 25.66 -19.52
N MET A 98 -5.58 25.05 -20.64
CA MET A 98 -4.77 25.08 -21.87
C MET A 98 -5.68 25.12 -23.08
#